data_AF-A0A093HDB5-F1
#
_entry.id   AF-A0A093HDB5-F1
#
_cell.length_a   1.000
_cell.length_b   1.000
_cell.length_c   1.000
_cell.angle_alpha   90.00
_cell.angle_beta   90.00
_cell.angle_gamma   90.00
#
_symmetry.space_group_name_H-M   'P 1'
#
loop_
_entity.id
_entity.type
_entity.pdbx_description
1 polymer ?
#
loop_
_entity_poly.entity_id
_entity_poly.type
_entity_poly.pdbx_seq_one_letter_code
_entity_poly.pdbx_strand_id
1 'polypeptide(L)'
;AEAEQEQLPPGWAQLQQHQEEVDSKLLSTSNEVPQLHASLEAAPHDVLQRESLWAQDQSTATQGTLLLGHIKLAVLNLFQLTTKCLEVPADIALEDTEAQLDTV
;
A
#
# COMPACT_ATOMS: atom_id res chain seq x y z
N ALA A 1 55.44 14.25 50.07
CA ALA A 1 54.40 14.72 49.13
C ALA A 1 54.39 13.74 47.98
N GLU A 2 53.77 12.59 48.25
CA GLU A 2 53.46 11.56 47.27
C GLU A 2 52.67 12.16 46.11
N ALA A 3 53.13 11.85 44.90
CA ALA A 3 52.28 11.67 43.75
C ALA A 3 52.91 10.53 42.94
N GLU A 4 52.87 9.31 43.50
CA GLU A 4 53.00 8.11 42.68
C GLU A 4 51.78 8.10 41.76
N GLN A 5 51.95 8.64 40.56
CA GLN A 5 51.02 8.36 39.47
C GLN A 5 51.18 6.88 39.16
N GLU A 6 50.28 6.07 39.69
CA GLU A 6 50.04 4.69 39.27
C GLU A 6 49.59 4.70 37.80
N GLN A 7 50.56 4.87 36.90
CA GLN A 7 50.36 4.66 35.47
C GLN A 7 50.23 3.15 35.28
N LEU A 8 49.00 2.72 34.96
CA LEU A 8 48.71 1.34 34.60
C LEU A 8 49.70 0.88 33.52
N PRO A 9 50.29 -0.33 33.65
CA PRO A 9 51.20 -0.83 32.64
C PRO A 9 50.52 -0.82 31.26
N PRO A 10 51.26 -0.54 30.16
CA PRO A 10 50.67 -0.28 28.84
C PRO A 10 49.66 -1.35 28.35
N GLY A 11 49.86 -2.61 28.73
CA GLY A 11 48.95 -3.71 28.41
C GLY A 11 47.59 -3.63 29.12
N TRP A 12 47.54 -3.14 30.36
CA TRP A 12 46.29 -2.97 31.10
C TRP A 12 45.47 -1.80 30.55
N ALA A 13 46.13 -0.72 30.13
CA ALA A 13 45.47 0.41 29.47
C ALA A 13 44.84 -0.01 28.13
N GLN A 14 45.52 -0.82 27.33
CA GLN A 14 44.96 -1.38 26.09
C GLN A 14 43.77 -2.32 26.35
N LEU A 15 43.86 -3.16 27.39
CA LEU A 15 42.79 -4.08 27.77
C LEU A 15 41.55 -3.31 28.22
N GLN A 16 41.74 -2.27 29.02
CA GLN A 16 40.67 -1.39 29.47
C GLN A 16 40.00 -0.66 28.30
N GLN A 17 40.79 -0.07 27.39
CA GLN A 17 40.24 0.61 26.20
C GLN A 17 39.45 -0.35 25.30
N HIS A 18 39.95 -1.57 25.10
CA HIS A 18 39.25 -2.58 24.32
C HIS A 18 37.94 -3.01 25.00
N GLN A 19 37.93 -3.12 26.32
CA GLN A 19 36.73 -3.44 27.09
C GLN A 19 35.68 -2.34 26.98
N GLU A 20 36.08 -1.07 27.11
CA GLU A 20 35.19 0.09 26.93
C GLU A 20 34.61 0.14 25.50
N GLU A 21 35.41 -0.17 24.47
CA GLU A 21 34.93 -0.23 23.09
C GLU A 21 33.90 -1.34 22.87
N VAL A 22 34.14 -2.53 23.44
CA VAL A 22 33.21 -3.67 23.37
C VAL A 22 31.91 -3.34 24.11
N ASP A 23 31.99 -2.76 25.31
CA ASP A 23 30.82 -2.40 26.10
C ASP A 23 29.98 -1.32 25.40
N SER A 24 30.63 -0.33 24.79
CA SER A 24 29.97 0.70 23.99
C SER A 24 29.24 0.10 22.77
N LYS A 25 29.89 -0.82 22.05
CA LYS A 25 29.26 -1.54 20.93
C LYS A 25 28.08 -2.39 21.39
N LEU A 26 28.22 -3.10 22.51
CA LEU A 26 27.14 -3.92 23.08
C LEU A 26 25.94 -3.07 23.50
N LEU A 27 26.18 -1.92 24.12
CA LEU A 27 25.12 -0.96 24.46
C LEU A 27 24.44 -0.40 23.20
N SER A 28 25.21 -0.07 22.15
CA SER A 28 24.64 0.42 20.90
C SER A 28 23.75 -0.63 20.22
N THR A 29 24.21 -1.88 20.13
CA THR A 29 23.46 -2.95 19.48
C THR A 29 22.24 -3.34 20.31
N SER A 30 22.36 -3.37 21.64
CA SER A 30 21.24 -3.58 22.55
C SER A 30 20.15 -2.52 22.41
N ASN A 31 20.50 -1.29 22.04
CA ASN A 31 19.53 -0.22 21.80
C ASN A 31 18.94 -0.28 20.39
N GLU A 32 19.69 -0.76 19.39
CA GLU A 32 19.22 -0.90 18.00
C GLU A 32 18.19 -2.02 17.83
N VAL A 33 18.41 -3.17 18.48
CA VAL A 33 17.51 -4.34 18.39
C VAL A 33 16.05 -4.01 18.71
N PRO A 34 15.70 -3.36 19.84
CA PRO A 34 14.31 -3.02 20.13
C PRO A 34 13.74 -1.96 19.19
N GLN A 35 14.55 -1.04 18.66
CA GLN A 35 14.12 -0.05 17.67
C GLN A 35 13.75 -0.70 16.34
N LEU A 36 14.60 -1.61 15.85
CA LEU A 36 14.35 -2.37 14.65
C LEU A 36 13.12 -3.27 14.82
N HIS A 37 12.96 -3.90 15.99
CA HIS A 37 11.80 -4.72 16.28
C HIS A 37 10.51 -3.89 16.32
N ALA A 38 10.52 -2.72 16.96
CA ALA A 38 9.37 -1.80 16.96
C ALA A 38 9.01 -1.33 15.54
N SER A 39 10.01 -1.03 14.70
CA SER A 39 9.78 -0.67 13.30
C SER A 39 9.21 -1.84 12.50
N LEU A 40 9.66 -3.07 12.77
CA LEU A 40 9.15 -4.28 12.12
C LEU A 40 7.70 -4.55 12.51
N GLU A 41 7.31 -4.33 13.77
CA GLU A 41 5.93 -4.52 14.24
C GLU A 41 4.97 -3.42 13.76
N ALA A 42 5.48 -2.20 13.53
CA ALA A 42 4.70 -1.09 12.99
C ALA A 42 4.40 -1.25 11.49
N ALA A 43 5.35 -1.78 10.70
CA ALA A 43 5.23 -1.87 9.25
C ALA A 43 3.99 -2.69 8.76
N PRO A 44 3.63 -3.84 9.36
CA PRO A 44 2.43 -4.59 9.01
C PRO A 44 1.13 -3.78 9.18
N HIS A 45 1.05 -2.95 10.23
CA HIS A 45 -0.16 -2.16 10.48
C HIS A 45 -0.39 -1.14 9.37
N ASP A 46 0.66 -0.45 8.93
CA ASP A 46 0.59 0.51 7.82
C ASP A 46 0.26 -0.16 6.48
N VAL A 47 0.81 -1.35 6.24
CA VAL A 47 0.51 -2.14 5.05
C VAL A 47 -0.96 -2.57 5.05
N LEU A 48 -1.45 -3.14 6.15
CA LEU A 48 -2.84 -3.57 6.28
C LEU A 48 -3.83 -2.41 6.10
N GLN A 49 -3.51 -1.22 6.63
CA GLN A 49 -4.36 -0.05 6.43
C GLN A 49 -4.45 0.36 4.96
N ARG A 50 -3.34 0.37 4.22
CA ARG A 50 -3.34 0.68 2.79
C ARG A 50 -4.02 -0.40 1.97
N GLU A 51 -3.81 -1.67 2.30
CA GLU A 51 -4.51 -2.79 1.65
C GLU A 51 -6.03 -2.67 1.84
N SER A 52 -6.48 -2.31 3.04
CA SER A 52 -7.91 -2.11 3.30
C SER A 52 -8.48 -0.94 2.50
N LEU A 53 -7.77 0.19 2.40
CA LEU A 53 -8.19 1.33 1.58
C LEU A 53 -8.25 0.96 0.10
N TRP A 54 -7.21 0.29 -0.39
CA TRP A 54 -7.15 -0.15 -1.78
C TRP A 54 -8.27 -1.15 -2.13
N ALA A 55 -8.57 -2.09 -1.23
CA ALA A 55 -9.68 -3.02 -1.41
C ALA A 55 -11.04 -2.31 -1.44
N GLN A 56 -11.22 -1.24 -0.65
CA GLN A 56 -12.42 -0.42 -0.69
C GLN A 56 -12.57 0.29 -2.03
N ASP A 57 -11.52 0.94 -2.52
CA ASP A 57 -11.52 1.62 -3.83
C ASP A 57 -11.80 0.63 -4.97
N GLN A 58 -11.19 -0.55 -4.92
CA GLN A 58 -11.42 -1.60 -5.90
C GLN A 58 -12.87 -2.10 -5.88
N SER A 59 -13.46 -2.25 -4.68
CA SER A 59 -14.86 -2.66 -4.53
C SER A 59 -15.80 -1.63 -5.15
N THR A 60 -15.58 -0.34 -4.88
CA THR A 60 -16.36 0.75 -5.48
C THR A 60 -16.22 0.77 -7.01
N ALA A 61 -15.00 0.65 -7.54
CA ALA A 61 -14.78 0.59 -8.99
C ALA A 61 -15.48 -0.62 -9.63
N THR A 62 -15.45 -1.78 -8.96
CA THR A 62 -16.12 -3.00 -9.43
C THR A 62 -17.63 -2.82 -9.47
N GLN A 63 -18.22 -2.24 -8.41
CA GLN A 63 -19.65 -1.95 -8.35
C GLN A 63 -20.08 -0.95 -9.44
N GLY A 64 -19.31 0.12 -9.63
CA GLY A 64 -19.56 1.10 -10.68
C GLY A 64 -19.50 0.49 -12.08
N THR A 65 -18.50 -0.36 -12.34
CA THR A 65 -18.35 -1.08 -13.61
C THR A 65 -19.53 -2.03 -13.88
N LEU A 66 -19.97 -2.76 -12.85
CA LEU A 66 -21.13 -3.64 -12.96
C LEU A 66 -22.42 -2.86 -13.26
N LEU A 67 -22.65 -1.76 -12.56
CA LEU A 67 -23.80 -0.90 -12.78
C LEU A 67 -23.80 -0.32 -14.21
N LEU A 68 -22.64 0.14 -14.68
CA LEU A 68 -22.49 0.62 -16.05
C LEU A 68 -22.81 -0.48 -17.07
N GLY A 69 -22.35 -1.72 -16.83
CA GLY A 69 -22.69 -2.87 -17.65
C GLY A 69 -24.20 -3.13 -17.71
N HIS A 70 -24.90 -3.04 -16.58
CA HIS A 70 -26.37 -3.18 -16.54
C HIS A 70 -27.07 -2.06 -17.31
N ILE A 71 -26.61 -0.81 -17.17
CA ILE A 71 -27.17 0.33 -17.92
C ILE A 71 -26.99 0.10 -19.42
N LYS A 72 -25.77 -0.26 -19.85
CA LYS A 72 -25.49 -0.55 -21.27
C LYS A 72 -26.41 -1.64 -21.83
N LEU A 73 -26.62 -2.73 -21.07
CA LEU A 73 -27.50 -3.81 -21.48
C LEU A 73 -28.97 -3.37 -21.56
N ALA A 74 -29.44 -2.58 -20.59
CA ALA A 74 -30.79 -2.05 -20.57
C ALA A 74 -31.06 -1.12 -21.75
N VAL A 75 -30.14 -0.20 -22.04
CA VAL A 75 -30.20 0.70 -23.20
C VAL A 75 -30.27 -0.10 -24.49
N LEU A 76 -29.37 -1.06 -24.67
CA LEU A 76 -29.34 -1.89 -25.87
C LEU A 76 -30.66 -2.66 -26.06
N ASN A 77 -31.19 -3.25 -24.99
CA ASN A 77 -32.45 -3.98 -25.05
C ASN A 77 -33.62 -3.07 -25.44
N LEU A 78 -33.67 -1.85 -24.89
CA LEU A 78 -34.71 -0.86 -25.24
C LEU A 78 -34.59 -0.43 -26.69
N PHE A 79 -33.39 -0.09 -27.14
CA PHE A 79 -33.12 0.29 -28.52
C PHE A 79 -33.54 -0.80 -29.51
N GLN A 80 -33.16 -2.06 -29.27
CA GLN A 80 -33.55 -3.19 -30.11
C GLN A 80 -35.06 -3.40 -30.13
N LEU A 81 -35.75 -3.22 -28.99
CA LEU A 81 -37.20 -3.36 -28.92
C LEU A 81 -37.91 -2.25 -29.70
N THR A 82 -37.50 -1.00 -29.50
CA THR A 82 -38.11 0.19 -30.12
C THR A 82 -37.87 0.20 -31.63
N THR A 83 -36.63 -0.01 -32.08
CA THR A 83 -36.31 -0.06 -33.53
C THR A 83 -37.05 -1.20 -34.23
N LYS A 84 -37.18 -2.36 -33.60
CA LYS A 84 -37.96 -3.48 -34.12
C LYS A 84 -39.47 -3.18 -34.18
N CYS A 85 -40.02 -2.53 -33.15
CA CYS A 85 -41.45 -2.21 -33.11
C CYS A 85 -41.84 -1.09 -34.10
N LEU A 86 -40.96 -0.12 -34.29
CA LEU A 86 -41.19 1.04 -35.14
C LEU A 86 -40.67 0.85 -36.58
N GLU A 87 -40.07 -0.31 -36.88
CA GLU A 87 -39.42 -0.63 -38.16
C GLU A 87 -38.40 0.44 -38.61
N VAL A 88 -37.74 1.10 -37.64
CA VAL A 88 -36.73 2.12 -37.91
C VAL A 88 -35.42 1.41 -38.27
N PRO A 89 -34.88 1.60 -39.50
CA PRO A 89 -33.54 1.14 -39.82
C PRO A 89 -32.55 2.00 -39.04
N ALA A 90 -31.83 1.39 -38.10
CA ALA A 90 -30.81 2.08 -37.33
C ALA A 90 -29.46 1.37 -37.52
N ASP A 91 -28.55 2.03 -38.23
CA ASP A 91 -27.15 1.60 -38.42
C ASP A 91 -26.28 2.20 -37.31
N ILE A 92 -26.60 1.85 -36.07
CA ILE A 92 -25.91 2.33 -34.86
C ILE A 92 -25.10 1.18 -34.28
N ALA A 93 -23.85 1.47 -33.91
CA ALA A 93 -22.95 0.48 -33.36
C ALA A 93 -23.50 -0.10 -32.04
N LEU A 94 -23.29 -1.42 -31.84
CA LEU A 94 -23.76 -2.14 -30.66
C LEU A 94 -23.19 -1.59 -29.34
N GLU A 95 -21.93 -1.15 -29.38
CA GLU A 95 -21.18 -0.61 -28.23
C GLU A 95 -21.50 0.86 -27.93
N ASP A 96 -22.14 1.56 -28.87
CA ASP A 96 -22.45 2.99 -28.76
C ASP A 96 -23.83 3.21 -28.13
N THR A 97 -23.89 2.95 -26.82
CA THR A 97 -25.13 3.09 -26.06
C THR A 97 -25.58 4.54 -25.90
N GLU A 98 -24.70 5.52 -26.13
CA GLU A 98 -25.07 6.94 -26.11
C GLU A 98 -25.89 7.28 -27.37
N ALA A 99 -25.39 6.93 -28.55
CA ALA A 99 -26.13 7.11 -29.80
C ALA A 99 -27.45 6.30 -29.83
N GLN A 100 -27.48 5.11 -29.22
CA GLN A 100 -28.70 4.32 -29.09
C GLN A 100 -29.77 5.05 -28.27
N LEU A 101 -29.40 5.71 -27.16
CA LEU A 101 -30.33 6.50 -26.34
C LEU A 101 -30.90 7.70 -27.10
N ASP A 102 -30.11 8.36 -27.93
CA ASP A 102 -30.58 9.49 -28.75
C ASP A 102 -31.65 9.08 -29.79
N THR A 103 -31.78 7.78 -30.07
CA THR A 103 -32.68 7.24 -31.08
C THR A 103 -34.01 6.73 -30.51
N VAL A 104 -34.07 6.47 -29.19
CA VAL A 104 -35.25 5.93 -28.50
C VAL A 104 -36.06 7.07 -27.87
#